data_AF-A0A3D0DHZ5-F1
#
_entry.id   AF-A0A3D0DHZ5-F1
#
_cell.length_a   1.000
_cell.length_b   1.000
_cell.length_c   1.000
_cell.angle_alpha   90.00
_cell.angle_beta   90.00
_cell.angle_gamma   90.00
#
_symmetry.space_group_name_H-M   'P 1'
#
loop_
_entity.id
_entity.type
_entity.pdbx_description
1 polymer ?
#
loop_
_entity_poly.entity_id
_entity_poly.type
_entity_poly.pdbx_seq_one_letter_code
_entity_poly.pdbx_strand_id
1 'polypeptide(L)'
;SQALGPFDKVLLYCGAGSPQFQDKTTASANTTTGDIFHSSSQGLLDEIGDCLYLGKQSKFFCAAIILSTSGTGGSVIWEYFNGIDWIQFTPDSGSCNFDSPDIIAYFWQDAISVPAGWQVGAVNGISAYWVRARVASGFAVNPVGTQLLAATKIDDLALAEEVA
;
A
#
# COMPACT_ATOMS: atom_id res chain seq x y z
N SER A 1 -22.01 0.86 0.34
CA SER A 1 -20.73 1.47 -0.11
C SER A 1 -19.60 0.78 0.63
N GLN A 2 -18.49 0.48 -0.04
CA GLN A 2 -17.29 -0.02 0.66
C GLN A 2 -16.77 1.09 1.57
N ALA A 3 -16.67 0.83 2.87
CA ALA A 3 -16.03 1.74 3.80
C ALA A 3 -14.50 1.61 3.65
N LEU A 4 -13.84 2.69 3.25
CA LEU A 4 -12.38 2.79 3.28
C LEU A 4 -11.95 3.18 4.70
N GLY A 5 -10.91 2.53 5.21
CA GLY A 5 -10.33 2.76 6.53
C GLY A 5 -8.80 2.74 6.50
N PRO A 6 -8.14 3.14 7.59
CA PRO A 6 -6.69 3.21 7.63
C PRO A 6 -6.03 1.82 7.51
N PHE A 7 -4.82 1.80 6.97
CA PHE A 7 -3.91 0.66 7.17
C PHE A 7 -3.46 0.60 8.63
N ASP A 8 -3.20 -0.61 9.13
CA ASP A 8 -2.67 -0.76 10.48
C ASP A 8 -1.20 -0.34 10.53
N LYS A 9 -0.49 -0.48 9.40
CA LYS A 9 0.81 0.12 9.16
C LYS A 9 1.04 0.55 7.72
N VAL A 10 1.70 1.69 7.56
CA VAL A 10 2.28 2.15 6.30
C VAL A 10 3.75 2.48 6.53
N LEU A 11 4.64 1.80 5.82
CA LEU A 11 6.09 2.04 5.91
C LEU A 11 6.66 2.40 4.55
N LEU A 12 7.56 3.38 4.52
CA LEU A 12 8.40 3.64 3.36
C LEU A 12 9.80 3.14 3.65
N TYR A 13 10.39 2.45 2.70
CA TYR A 13 11.78 2.03 2.73
C TYR A 13 12.51 2.69 1.57
N CYS A 14 13.59 3.39 1.88
CA CYS A 14 14.52 3.88 0.87
C CYS A 14 15.73 2.95 0.80
N GLY A 15 16.01 2.43 -0.40
CA GLY A 15 17.10 1.48 -0.65
C GLY A 15 18.46 2.15 -0.83
N ALA A 16 18.50 3.45 -1.06
CA ALA A 16 19.73 4.18 -1.32
C ALA A 16 20.39 4.76 -0.07
N GLY A 17 21.72 4.92 -0.15
CA GLY A 17 22.54 5.44 0.93
C GLY A 17 22.58 4.52 2.15
N SER A 18 21.94 4.94 3.25
CA SER A 18 21.76 4.15 4.48
C SER A 18 20.32 3.65 4.52
N PRO A 19 20.05 2.40 4.11
CA PRO A 19 18.69 1.94 3.95
C PRO A 19 17.94 1.96 5.26
N GLN A 20 16.76 2.55 5.26
CA GLN A 20 16.00 2.80 6.47
C GLN A 20 14.51 2.79 6.20
N PHE A 21 13.75 2.38 7.21
CA PHE A 21 12.30 2.47 7.22
C PHE A 21 11.85 3.78 7.87
N GLN A 22 10.78 4.36 7.33
CA GLN A 22 10.04 5.46 7.94
C GLN A 22 8.57 5.06 8.08
N ASP A 23 8.04 5.18 9.31
CA ASP A 23 6.63 4.94 9.59
C ASP A 23 5.81 6.15 9.14
N LYS A 24 4.85 5.90 8.25
CA LYS A 24 3.91 6.90 7.70
C LYS A 24 2.45 6.58 8.04
N THR A 25 2.21 5.68 8.99
CA THR A 25 0.87 5.23 9.36
C THR A 25 -0.04 6.40 9.75
N THR A 26 0.44 7.33 10.58
CA THR A 26 -0.34 8.51 10.98
C THR A 26 -0.60 9.47 9.83
N ALA A 27 0.38 9.68 8.95
CA ALA A 27 0.25 10.51 7.74
C ALA A 27 -0.81 9.91 6.80
N SER A 28 -0.70 8.61 6.51
CA SER A 28 -1.60 7.90 5.60
C SER A 28 -3.09 7.94 5.96
N ALA A 29 -3.41 8.11 7.24
CA ALA A 29 -4.78 8.09 7.74
C ALA A 29 -5.43 9.47 7.80
N ASN A 30 -4.66 10.55 7.64
CA ASN A 30 -5.16 11.92 7.70
C ASN A 30 -5.29 12.52 6.29
N THR A 31 -5.64 13.80 6.17
CA THR A 31 -5.87 14.49 4.89
C THR A 31 -4.85 15.60 4.61
N THR A 32 -3.71 15.59 5.30
CA THR A 32 -2.64 16.57 5.10
C THR A 32 -1.97 16.30 3.75
N THR A 33 -2.06 17.29 2.86
CA THR A 33 -1.50 17.16 1.51
C THR A 33 0.01 16.99 1.52
N GLY A 34 0.50 15.95 0.85
CA GLY A 34 1.92 15.77 0.53
C GLY A 34 2.84 15.45 1.70
N ASP A 35 2.35 14.82 2.77
CA ASP A 35 3.14 14.46 3.96
C ASP A 35 3.65 12.99 3.95
N ILE A 36 3.27 12.22 2.92
CA ILE A 36 3.69 10.82 2.74
C ILE A 36 4.82 10.74 1.70
N PHE A 37 6.04 10.96 2.19
CA PHE A 37 7.29 10.78 1.45
C PHE A 37 8.41 10.35 2.39
N HIS A 38 9.41 9.62 1.88
CA HIS A 38 10.60 9.27 2.62
C HIS A 38 11.57 10.46 2.62
N SER A 39 12.11 10.84 3.78
CA SER A 39 12.92 12.08 3.88
C SER A 39 14.24 12.03 3.12
N SER A 40 14.77 10.85 2.79
CA SER A 40 15.99 10.73 1.97
C SER A 40 15.73 10.96 0.48
N SER A 41 14.67 10.38 -0.08
CA SER A 41 14.34 10.48 -1.52
C SER A 41 13.36 11.60 -1.85
N GLN A 42 12.80 12.25 -0.82
CA GLN A 42 11.77 13.30 -0.94
C GLN A 42 10.53 12.84 -1.76
N GLY A 43 10.33 11.52 -1.86
CA GLY A 43 9.25 10.89 -2.59
C GLY A 43 8.63 9.73 -1.82
N LEU A 44 7.42 9.34 -2.20
CA LEU A 44 6.81 8.08 -1.81
C LEU A 44 7.67 6.90 -2.28
N LEU A 45 8.21 7.01 -3.50
CA LEU A 45 9.12 6.09 -4.17
C LEU A 45 10.04 6.91 -5.10
N ASP A 46 11.28 6.48 -5.29
CA ASP A 46 12.24 7.16 -6.18
C ASP A 46 12.98 6.15 -7.06
N GLU A 47 13.92 5.40 -6.47
CA GLU A 47 14.85 4.57 -7.22
C GLU A 47 14.71 3.07 -6.94
N ILE A 48 15.40 2.25 -7.74
CA ILE A 48 15.31 0.79 -7.66
C ILE A 48 15.67 0.32 -6.25
N GLY A 49 14.77 -0.46 -5.64
CA GLY A 49 14.91 -0.97 -4.28
C GLY A 49 14.06 -0.24 -3.26
N ASP A 50 13.59 0.98 -3.55
CA ASP A 50 12.59 1.66 -2.73
C ASP A 50 11.29 0.87 -2.67
N CYS A 51 10.64 0.89 -1.51
CA CYS A 51 9.41 0.13 -1.29
C CYS A 51 8.40 0.91 -0.45
N LEU A 52 7.13 0.87 -0.87
CA LEU A 52 5.97 1.20 -0.05
C LEU A 52 5.39 -0.09 0.51
N TYR A 53 5.27 -0.21 1.83
CA TYR A 53 4.65 -1.34 2.51
C TYR A 53 3.28 -0.95 3.09
N LEU A 54 2.26 -1.74 2.77
CA LEU A 54 0.89 -1.61 3.22
C LEU A 54 0.53 -2.82 4.08
N GLY A 55 0.28 -2.59 5.37
CA GLY A 55 0.10 -3.64 6.37
C GLY A 55 -1.27 -3.59 7.04
N LYS A 56 -1.91 -4.74 7.18
CA LYS A 56 -3.10 -4.92 8.04
C LYS A 56 -3.04 -6.19 8.87
N GLN A 57 -3.78 -6.19 9.99
CA GLN A 57 -3.93 -7.38 10.85
C GLN A 57 -4.85 -8.45 10.24
N SER A 58 -5.67 -8.06 9.27
CA SER A 58 -6.50 -8.96 8.46
C SER A 58 -6.17 -8.77 6.98
N LYS A 59 -6.39 -9.82 6.17
CA LYS A 59 -6.26 -9.72 4.70
C LYS A 59 -7.17 -8.62 4.15
N PHE A 60 -6.70 -7.93 3.12
CA PHE A 60 -7.38 -6.84 2.43
C PHE A 60 -7.19 -7.02 0.92
N PHE A 61 -8.03 -6.37 0.13
CA PHE A 61 -8.05 -6.59 -1.32
C PHE A 61 -7.89 -5.31 -2.15
N CYS A 62 -7.90 -4.12 -1.53
CA CYS A 62 -7.59 -2.90 -2.26
C CYS A 62 -6.89 -1.83 -1.42
N ALA A 63 -6.30 -0.86 -2.12
CA ALA A 63 -5.81 0.39 -1.57
C ALA A 63 -6.37 1.59 -2.36
N ALA A 64 -6.92 2.57 -1.66
CA ALA A 64 -7.14 3.91 -2.18
C ALA A 64 -5.88 4.75 -1.92
N ILE A 65 -5.36 5.37 -2.99
CA ILE A 65 -4.09 6.09 -2.99
C ILE A 65 -4.36 7.47 -3.56
N ILE A 66 -4.10 8.49 -2.74
CA ILE A 66 -4.22 9.90 -3.11
C ILE A 66 -2.81 10.50 -3.10
N LEU A 67 -2.41 11.09 -4.22
CA LEU A 67 -1.10 11.70 -4.41
C LEU A 67 -1.24 13.23 -4.52
N SER A 68 -0.36 13.97 -3.85
CA SER A 68 -0.17 15.40 -4.12
C SER A 68 0.69 15.64 -5.37
N THR A 69 1.47 14.64 -5.77
CA THR A 69 2.31 14.67 -6.97
C THR A 69 2.29 13.28 -7.58
N SER A 70 1.81 13.18 -8.83
CA SER A 70 1.91 11.95 -9.59
C SER A 70 3.35 11.71 -10.04
N GLY A 71 3.78 10.46 -10.00
CA GLY A 71 5.07 10.04 -10.50
C GLY A 71 5.11 10.01 -12.03
N THR A 72 6.32 10.06 -12.61
CA THR A 72 6.52 9.86 -14.05
C THR A 72 7.78 9.03 -14.32
N GLY A 73 7.80 8.27 -15.42
CA GLY A 73 8.96 7.48 -15.88
C GLY A 73 9.29 6.22 -15.05
N GLY A 74 8.76 6.11 -13.83
CA GLY A 74 8.96 4.97 -12.95
C GLY A 74 7.93 3.86 -13.12
N SER A 75 8.26 2.70 -12.58
CA SER A 75 7.37 1.54 -12.53
C SER A 75 7.63 0.73 -11.26
N VAL A 76 6.60 0.00 -10.83
CA VAL A 76 6.67 -0.83 -9.63
C VAL A 76 6.26 -2.26 -9.90
N ILE A 77 6.77 -3.16 -9.07
CA ILE A 77 6.29 -4.53 -8.94
C ILE A 77 5.49 -4.62 -7.64
N TRP A 78 4.28 -5.17 -7.74
CA TRP A 78 3.42 -5.44 -6.59
C TRP A 78 3.68 -6.84 -6.06
N GLU A 79 3.86 -6.96 -4.75
CA GLU A 79 4.21 -8.22 -4.08
C GLU A 79 3.41 -8.39 -2.79
N TYR A 80 3.01 -9.62 -2.45
CA TYR A 80 2.50 -9.97 -1.13
C TYR A 80 3.45 -10.94 -0.44
N PHE A 81 3.48 -10.97 0.89
CA PHE A 81 4.33 -11.90 1.63
C PHE A 81 3.64 -13.26 1.84
N ASN A 82 4.28 -14.37 1.50
CA ASN A 82 3.68 -15.71 1.65
C ASN A 82 4.08 -16.44 2.94
N GLY A 83 4.81 -15.78 3.84
CA GLY A 83 5.38 -16.39 5.06
C GLY A 83 6.86 -16.76 4.92
N ILE A 84 7.36 -16.84 3.69
CA ILE A 84 8.75 -17.19 3.37
C ILE A 84 9.37 -16.10 2.48
N ASP A 85 8.71 -15.81 1.36
CA ASP A 85 9.16 -14.91 0.30
C ASP A 85 8.10 -13.89 -0.09
N TRP A 86 8.55 -12.86 -0.83
CA TRP A 86 7.69 -11.92 -1.52
C TRP A 86 7.25 -12.49 -2.87
N ILE A 87 5.95 -12.60 -3.08
CA ILE A 87 5.36 -13.16 -4.29
C ILE A 87 4.80 -12.03 -5.14
N GLN A 88 5.35 -11.89 -6.34
CA GLN A 88 4.89 -10.92 -7.32
C GLN A 88 3.47 -11.27 -7.82
N PHE A 89 2.67 -10.23 -8.02
CA PHE A 89 1.36 -10.31 -8.66
C PHE A 89 1.08 -9.05 -9.49
N THR A 90 0.06 -9.11 -10.32
CA THR A 90 -0.52 -7.95 -11.01
C THR A 90 -1.84 -7.62 -10.31
N PRO A 91 -2.05 -6.38 -9.82
CA PRO A 91 -3.35 -5.99 -9.27
C PRO A 91 -4.47 -6.22 -10.31
N ASP A 92 -5.66 -6.64 -9.85
CA ASP A 92 -6.86 -6.83 -10.67
C ASP A 92 -7.26 -5.56 -11.43
N SER A 93 -7.04 -4.38 -10.84
CA SER A 93 -7.22 -3.07 -11.51
C SER A 93 -6.19 -2.76 -12.60
N GLY A 94 -5.23 -3.64 -12.85
CA GLY A 94 -4.09 -3.40 -13.73
C GLY A 94 -2.86 -2.86 -12.98
N SER A 95 -1.77 -2.66 -13.73
CA SER A 95 -0.50 -2.16 -13.17
C SER A 95 -0.67 -0.71 -12.68
N CYS A 96 -0.58 -0.51 -11.36
CA CYS A 96 -0.60 0.79 -10.73
C CYS A 96 0.84 1.30 -10.54
N ASN A 97 1.24 2.32 -11.31
CA ASN A 97 2.60 2.89 -11.27
C ASN A 97 2.68 4.28 -10.63
N PHE A 98 1.65 4.68 -9.86
CA PHE A 98 1.60 5.97 -9.16
C PHE A 98 1.64 7.19 -10.09
N ASP A 99 1.11 7.08 -11.30
CA ASP A 99 1.09 8.10 -12.37
C ASP A 99 -0.22 8.90 -12.46
N SER A 100 -1.18 8.63 -11.56
CA SER A 100 -2.47 9.31 -11.44
C SER A 100 -2.66 9.86 -10.01
N PRO A 101 -3.28 11.03 -9.81
CA PRO A 101 -3.44 11.63 -8.49
C PRO A 101 -4.40 10.84 -7.58
N ASP A 102 -5.42 10.22 -8.16
CA ASP A 102 -6.40 9.41 -7.45
C ASP A 102 -6.40 8.01 -8.04
N ILE A 103 -6.11 7.01 -7.20
CA ILE A 103 -5.99 5.62 -7.63
C ILE A 103 -6.75 4.73 -6.66
N ILE A 104 -7.52 3.79 -7.21
CA ILE A 104 -8.01 2.62 -6.46
C ILE A 104 -7.32 1.40 -7.04
N ALA A 105 -6.33 0.89 -6.32
CA ALA A 105 -5.62 -0.33 -6.67
C ALA A 105 -6.38 -1.53 -6.07
N TYR A 106 -7.18 -2.22 -6.89
CA TYR A 106 -7.74 -3.52 -6.53
C TYR A 106 -6.64 -4.55 -6.69
N PHE A 107 -6.11 -5.07 -5.58
CA PHE A 107 -5.10 -6.12 -5.60
C PHE A 107 -5.72 -7.43 -6.08
N TRP A 108 -6.92 -7.72 -5.59
CA TRP A 108 -7.71 -8.90 -5.93
C TRP A 108 -9.14 -8.45 -6.26
N GLN A 109 -9.89 -9.32 -6.94
CA GLN A 109 -11.27 -9.05 -7.34
C GLN A 109 -12.17 -8.72 -6.13
N ASP A 110 -11.93 -9.40 -5.00
CA ASP A 110 -12.72 -9.27 -3.77
C ASP A 110 -11.97 -9.84 -2.55
N ALA A 111 -12.63 -9.88 -1.39
CA ALA A 111 -12.06 -10.37 -0.14
C ALA A 111 -11.89 -11.90 -0.08
N ILE A 112 -12.52 -12.67 -0.97
CA ILE A 112 -12.44 -14.14 -0.97
C ILE A 112 -11.44 -14.69 -2.00
N SER A 113 -11.13 -13.89 -3.02
CA SER A 113 -10.10 -14.15 -4.05
C SER A 113 -8.68 -13.84 -3.58
N VAL A 114 -8.51 -13.37 -2.34
CA VAL A 114 -7.18 -13.16 -1.74
C VAL A 114 -6.38 -14.47 -1.74
N PRO A 115 -5.07 -14.46 -2.05
CA PRO A 115 -4.27 -15.68 -2.11
C PRO A 115 -4.29 -16.47 -0.78
N ALA A 116 -4.57 -17.77 -0.86
CA ALA A 116 -4.51 -18.67 0.29
C ALA A 116 -3.10 -18.70 0.90
N GLY A 117 -2.07 -18.61 0.05
CA GLY A 117 -0.67 -18.55 0.44
C GLY A 117 -0.23 -17.23 1.09
N TRP A 118 -1.07 -16.18 1.14
CA TRP A 118 -0.71 -14.95 1.83
C TRP A 118 -0.72 -15.19 3.35
N GLN A 119 0.43 -14.97 3.99
CA GLN A 119 0.63 -15.19 5.42
C GLN A 119 1.13 -13.90 6.10
N VAL A 120 1.03 -13.89 7.43
CA VAL A 120 1.62 -12.84 8.26
C VAL A 120 3.15 -12.88 8.15
N GLY A 121 3.78 -11.71 8.04
CA GLY A 121 5.23 -11.56 8.01
C GLY A 121 5.71 -10.38 8.84
N ALA A 122 6.98 -10.42 9.26
CA ALA A 122 7.62 -9.33 9.99
C ALA A 122 8.34 -8.38 9.01
N VAL A 123 7.91 -7.13 8.94
CA VAL A 123 8.62 -6.05 8.22
C VAL A 123 8.98 -4.97 9.23
N ASN A 124 10.27 -4.63 9.34
CA ASN A 124 10.79 -3.70 10.35
C ASN A 124 10.31 -4.03 11.79
N GLY A 125 10.26 -5.33 12.13
CA GLY A 125 9.78 -5.81 13.43
C GLY A 125 8.26 -5.83 13.62
N ILE A 126 7.47 -5.45 12.62
CA ILE A 126 6.00 -5.45 12.69
C ILE A 126 5.43 -6.66 11.97
N SER A 127 4.67 -7.48 12.69
CA SER A 127 3.88 -8.58 12.14
C SER A 127 2.54 -8.09 11.57
N ALA A 128 2.32 -8.31 10.27
CA ALA A 128 1.04 -8.03 9.59
C ALA A 128 0.91 -8.86 8.29
N TYR A 129 -0.27 -8.84 7.68
CA TYR A 129 -0.42 -9.18 6.26
C TYR A 129 0.07 -7.99 5.44
N TRP A 130 1.11 -8.22 4.63
CA TRP A 130 1.74 -7.17 3.83
C TRP A 130 1.49 -7.32 2.34
N VAL A 131 1.13 -6.20 1.70
CA VAL A 131 1.37 -5.93 0.28
C VAL A 131 2.44 -4.86 0.20
N ARG A 132 3.37 -4.96 -0.75
CA ARG A 132 4.30 -3.88 -1.06
C ARG A 132 4.31 -3.53 -2.54
N ALA A 133 4.57 -2.26 -2.84
CA ALA A 133 5.03 -1.83 -4.15
C ALA A 133 6.54 -1.60 -4.06
N ARG A 134 7.30 -2.29 -4.91
CA ARG A 134 8.76 -2.17 -4.99
C ARG A 134 9.14 -1.54 -6.32
N VAL A 135 9.99 -0.51 -6.30
CA VAL A 135 10.44 0.16 -7.52
C VAL A 135 11.24 -0.81 -8.40
N ALA A 136 10.83 -0.90 -9.66
CA ALA A 136 11.47 -1.71 -10.70
C ALA A 136 12.21 -0.84 -11.72
N SER A 137 11.72 0.37 -11.98
CA SER A 137 12.45 1.43 -12.69
C SER A 137 12.29 2.75 -11.97
N GLY A 138 13.38 3.51 -11.86
CA GLY A 138 13.40 4.77 -11.13
C GLY A 138 12.45 5.81 -11.71
N PHE A 139 11.95 6.70 -10.86
CA PHE A 139 11.06 7.79 -11.21
C PHE A 139 11.85 9.02 -11.68
N ALA A 140 11.37 9.69 -12.73
CA ALA A 140 11.89 10.98 -13.18
C ALA A 140 11.28 12.15 -12.38
N VAL A 141 10.02 11.98 -11.96
CA VAL A 141 9.36 12.79 -10.95
C VAL A 141 8.84 11.82 -9.91
N ASN A 142 9.24 11.99 -8.66
CA ASN A 142 8.85 11.09 -7.59
C ASN A 142 7.38 11.32 -7.22
N PRO A 143 6.55 10.27 -7.10
CA PRO A 143 5.22 10.42 -6.53
C PRO A 143 5.31 10.89 -5.08
N VAL A 144 4.36 11.71 -4.63
CA VAL A 144 4.24 12.14 -3.22
C VAL A 144 2.82 11.90 -2.76
N GLY A 145 2.66 11.20 -1.63
CA GLY A 145 1.34 10.81 -1.13
C GLY A 145 0.71 11.84 -0.18
N THR A 146 -0.62 11.86 -0.19
CA THR A 146 -1.49 12.62 0.72
C THR A 146 -2.30 11.69 1.62
N GLN A 147 -2.82 10.58 1.09
CA GLN A 147 -3.63 9.64 1.86
C GLN A 147 -3.52 8.24 1.28
N LEU A 148 -3.46 7.22 2.14
CA LEU A 148 -3.44 5.81 1.76
C LEU A 148 -4.41 5.04 2.67
N LEU A 149 -5.50 4.54 2.10
CA LEU A 149 -6.55 3.81 2.84
C LEU A 149 -6.75 2.41 2.25
N ALA A 150 -7.23 1.47 3.05
CA ALA A 150 -7.63 0.14 2.63
C ALA A 150 -9.16 0.04 2.60
N ALA A 151 -9.74 -0.71 1.67
CA ALA A 151 -11.07 -1.26 1.93
C ALA A 151 -10.92 -2.42 2.91
N THR A 152 -11.66 -2.35 4.01
CA THR A 152 -11.88 -3.51 4.87
C THR A 152 -12.91 -4.43 4.20
N LYS A 153 -12.72 -5.75 4.37
CA LYS A 153 -13.81 -6.71 4.19
C LYS A 153 -14.97 -6.21 5.05
N ILE A 154 -16.09 -5.87 4.44
CA ILE A 154 -17.36 -5.83 5.18
C ILE A 154 -17.63 -7.29 5.48
N ASP A 155 -17.44 -7.72 6.73
CA ASP A 155 -18.12 -8.93 7.15
C ASP A 155 -19.61 -8.62 6.99
N ASP A 156 -20.30 -9.38 6.13
CA ASP A 156 -21.76 -9.40 5.99
C ASP A 156 -22.40 -9.89 7.30
N LEU A 157 -22.22 -9.13 8.38
CA LEU A 157 -22.80 -9.33 9.70
C LEU A 157 -23.05 -7.98 10.38
N ALA A 158 -23.56 -7.01 9.63
CA ALA A 158 -24.41 -5.95 10.17
C ALA A 158 -25.88 -6.16 9.75
N LEU A 159 -26.30 -7.43 9.64
CA LEU A 159 -27.68 -7.87 9.79
C LEU A 159 -27.86 -8.39 11.23
N ALA A 160 -27.87 -7.46 12.18
CA ALA A 160 -28.47 -7.53 13.52
C ALA A 160 -28.34 -6.10 14.09
N GLU A 161 -29.34 -5.25 14.19
CA GLU A 161 -30.79 -5.38 14.24
C GLU A 161 -31.43 -4.37 13.28
N GLU A 162 -32.36 -4.81 12.44
CA GLU A 162 -33.53 -4.00 12.13
C GLU A 162 -34.65 -4.47 13.07
N VAL A 163 -35.40 -3.52 13.62
CA VAL A 163 -36.64 -3.64 14.41
C VAL A 163 -36.52 -3.89 15.92
N ALA A 164 -36.44 -2.78 16.67
CA ALA A 164 -37.38 -2.48 17.76
C ALA A 164 -37.64 -0.96 17.83
#